data_AF-S6BH40-F1
#
_entry.id   AF-S6BH40-F1
#
_cell.length_a   1.000
_cell.length_b   1.000
_cell.length_c   1.000
_cell.angle_alpha   90.00
_cell.angle_beta   90.00
_cell.angle_gamma   90.00
#
_symmetry.space_group_name_H-M   'P 1'
#
loop_
_entity.id
_entity.type
_entity.pdbx_description
1 polymer ?
#
loop_
_entity_poly.entity_id
_entity_poly.type
_entity_poly.pdbx_seq_one_letter_code
_entity_poly.pdbx_strand_id
1 'polypeptide(L)'
;MVSTGGTSLRNDIVRLYKPVHVLCGTPGRILDLTNKNVADLSKCHVVILDEADKMLSAEFQPIIEALLRFLPTEKQMNLYSATFPMSVQKFKESYLPNAHEINLMDELTLKGITQYYAYVEERQKIHCLSTLFSRLQINQAIIFCNSVSRVELLAKKITELGFSCFYIHARMLQAHRNRVFHDFRNGACRCLVSSDLFTRGIDFRFVNVVINFDFPKTSATYLHRIGRSGRFGHLGLAINLVTLADKEALFRYVRASLCYIVL
;
A
#
# COMPACT_ATOMS: atom_id res chain seq x y z
N MET A 1 -10.19 9.96 15.81
CA MET A 1 -11.32 9.49 15.00
C MET A 1 -10.77 9.00 13.67
N VAL A 2 -11.28 7.90 13.14
CA VAL A 2 -10.91 7.43 11.79
C VAL A 2 -12.10 7.68 10.86
N SER A 3 -11.86 8.34 9.73
CA SER A 3 -12.89 8.66 8.73
C SER A 3 -12.39 8.36 7.32
N THR A 4 -12.91 7.31 6.71
CA THR A 4 -12.41 6.81 5.42
C THR A 4 -13.54 6.52 4.44
N GLY A 5 -13.27 6.67 3.15
CA GLY A 5 -14.18 6.20 2.10
C GLY A 5 -14.60 4.74 2.31
N GLY A 6 -15.88 4.44 2.10
CA GLY A 6 -16.46 3.10 2.32
C GLY A 6 -17.07 2.85 3.70
N THR A 7 -16.91 3.77 4.65
CA THR A 7 -17.66 3.79 5.92
C THR A 7 -18.88 4.71 5.84
N SER A 8 -19.87 4.51 6.72
CA SER A 8 -21.10 5.32 6.76
C SER A 8 -20.80 6.78 7.09
N LEU A 9 -21.10 7.68 6.15
CA LEU A 9 -20.95 9.12 6.34
C LEU A 9 -21.77 9.63 7.54
N ARG A 10 -22.97 9.06 7.75
CA ARG A 10 -23.84 9.45 8.86
C ARG A 10 -23.17 9.20 10.21
N ASN A 11 -22.44 8.09 10.35
CA ASN A 11 -21.75 7.76 11.60
C ASN A 11 -20.59 8.73 11.86
N ASP A 12 -19.87 9.13 10.80
CA ASP A 12 -18.81 10.13 10.91
C ASP A 12 -19.35 11.48 11.35
N ILE A 13 -20.45 11.95 10.75
CA ILE A 13 -21.13 13.19 11.12
C ILE A 13 -21.56 13.15 12.60
N VAL A 14 -22.22 12.06 13.01
CA VAL A 14 -22.63 11.90 14.42
C VAL A 14 -21.43 11.91 15.37
N ARG A 15 -20.30 11.32 14.97
CA ARG A 15 -19.08 11.31 15.79
C ARG A 15 -18.42 12.69 15.90
N LEU A 16 -18.51 13.52 14.87
CA LEU A 16 -17.94 14.87 14.84
C LEU A 16 -18.71 15.88 15.68
N TYR A 17 -19.97 15.61 16.05
CA TYR A 17 -20.67 16.39 17.07
C TYR A 17 -20.09 16.23 18.49
N LYS A 18 -19.23 15.22 18.70
CA LYS A 18 -18.46 15.06 19.94
C LYS A 18 -17.04 15.58 19.71
N PRO A 19 -16.33 16.04 20.75
CA PRO A 19 -14.94 16.47 20.61
C PRO A 19 -14.05 15.43 19.90
N VAL A 20 -13.28 15.91 18.92
CA VAL A 20 -12.28 15.15 18.17
C VAL A 20 -11.00 15.96 18.15
N HIS A 21 -9.98 15.50 18.88
CA HIS A 21 -8.66 16.13 18.92
C HIS A 21 -7.75 15.65 17.77
N VAL A 22 -7.97 14.43 17.28
CA VAL A 22 -7.17 13.82 16.20
C VAL A 22 -8.11 13.19 15.18
N LEU A 23 -7.98 13.60 13.92
CA LEU A 23 -8.71 13.07 12.78
C LEU A 23 -7.72 12.37 11.83
N CYS A 24 -7.90 11.06 11.63
CA CYS A 24 -7.16 10.28 10.65
C CYS A 24 -8.14 9.87 9.54
N GLY A 25 -7.81 10.09 8.28
CA GLY A 25 -8.76 9.78 7.22
C GLY A 25 -8.22 9.89 5.81
N THR A 26 -9.00 9.38 4.86
CA THR A 26 -8.67 9.50 3.44
C THR A 26 -9.00 10.91 2.94
N PRO A 27 -8.15 11.55 2.09
CA PRO A 27 -8.30 12.95 1.69
C PRO A 27 -9.71 13.32 1.21
N GLY A 28 -10.29 12.52 0.31
CA GLY A 28 -11.62 12.80 -0.23
C GLY A 28 -12.74 12.78 0.82
N ARG A 29 -12.65 11.92 1.85
CA ARG A 29 -13.65 11.86 2.93
C ARG A 29 -13.52 13.06 3.86
N ILE A 30 -12.30 13.44 4.22
CA ILE A 30 -12.07 14.63 5.05
C ILE A 30 -12.56 15.87 4.32
N LEU A 31 -12.23 16.00 3.03
CA LEU A 31 -12.66 17.16 2.23
C LEU A 31 -14.19 17.27 2.13
N ASP A 32 -14.89 16.15 1.92
CA ASP A 32 -16.37 16.13 1.90
C ASP A 32 -16.96 16.59 3.24
N LEU A 33 -16.41 16.13 4.37
CA LEU A 33 -16.87 16.54 5.70
C LEU A 33 -16.58 18.01 6.00
N THR A 34 -15.44 18.53 5.54
CA THR A 34 -15.07 19.94 5.70
C THR A 34 -15.94 20.85 4.82
N ASN A 35 -16.16 20.49 3.56
CA ASN A 35 -17.05 21.24 2.65
C ASN A 35 -18.50 21.30 3.16
N LYS A 36 -18.95 20.27 3.88
CA LYS A 36 -20.27 20.24 4.52
C LYS A 36 -20.34 20.99 5.85
N ASN A 37 -19.27 21.69 6.25
CA ASN A 37 -19.11 22.37 7.54
C ASN A 37 -19.32 21.45 8.75
N VAL A 38 -19.04 20.15 8.60
CA VAL A 38 -19.13 19.17 9.69
C VAL A 38 -17.78 19.03 10.39
N ALA A 39 -16.69 19.01 9.62
CA ALA A 39 -15.34 18.98 10.15
C ALA A 39 -14.71 20.37 10.05
N ASP A 40 -14.72 21.11 11.16
CA ASP A 40 -14.00 22.38 11.28
C ASP A 40 -12.51 22.12 11.48
N LEU A 41 -11.70 22.57 10.52
CA LEU A 41 -10.25 22.42 10.52
C LEU A 41 -9.52 23.74 10.87
N SER A 42 -10.25 24.81 11.19
CA SER A 42 -9.72 26.15 11.46
C SER A 42 -8.76 26.24 12.65
N LYS A 43 -8.75 25.23 13.53
CA LYS A 43 -7.83 25.12 14.69
C LYS A 43 -6.83 23.97 14.56
N CYS A 44 -6.73 23.38 13.36
CA CYS A 44 -5.82 22.27 13.11
C CYS A 44 -4.43 22.78 12.70
N HIS A 45 -3.54 22.94 13.68
CA HIS A 45 -2.17 23.42 13.47
C HIS A 45 -1.17 22.33 13.13
N VAL A 46 -1.59 21.06 13.04
CA VAL A 46 -0.70 19.93 12.72
C VAL A 46 -1.32 19.08 11.63
N VAL A 47 -0.60 18.91 10.53
CA VAL A 47 -0.99 18.03 9.42
C VAL A 47 0.07 16.96 9.24
N ILE A 48 -0.38 15.72 9.07
CA ILE A 48 0.51 14.59 8.80
C ILE A 48 0.07 13.94 7.49
N LEU A 49 0.99 13.88 6.54
CA LEU A 49 0.82 13.18 5.27
C LEU A 49 1.67 11.90 5.29
N ASP A 50 1.06 10.76 5.63
CA ASP A 50 1.69 9.44 5.55
C ASP A 50 1.43 8.78 4.19
N GLU A 51 2.44 8.13 3.62
CA GLU A 51 2.46 7.65 2.22
C GLU A 51 2.21 8.77 1.19
N ALA A 52 2.93 9.89 1.35
CA ALA A 52 2.76 11.04 0.48
C ALA A 52 3.00 10.73 -1.01
N ASP A 53 3.83 9.75 -1.34
CA ASP A 53 4.00 9.24 -2.72
C ASP A 53 2.69 8.77 -3.37
N LYS A 54 1.74 8.24 -2.58
CA LYS A 54 0.42 7.84 -3.06
C LYS A 54 -0.59 8.98 -3.03
N MET A 55 -0.55 9.82 -1.99
CA MET A 55 -1.51 10.93 -1.83
C MET A 55 -1.21 12.13 -2.74
N LEU A 56 0.02 12.26 -3.22
CA LEU A 56 0.44 13.30 -4.17
C LEU A 56 0.51 12.77 -5.60
N SER A 57 -0.34 11.79 -5.93
CA SER A 57 -0.62 11.43 -7.31
C SER A 57 -1.46 12.52 -7.99
N ALA A 58 -1.49 12.53 -9.32
CA ALA A 58 -2.25 13.51 -10.11
C ALA A 58 -3.75 13.57 -9.73
N GLU A 59 -4.31 12.45 -9.28
CA GLU A 59 -5.72 12.34 -8.88
C GLU A 59 -5.99 12.91 -7.48
N PHE A 60 -5.05 12.77 -6.54
CA PHE A 60 -5.25 13.12 -5.14
C PHE A 60 -4.63 14.46 -4.72
N GLN A 61 -3.58 14.91 -5.41
CA GLN A 61 -2.91 16.18 -5.09
C GLN A 61 -3.90 17.37 -5.04
N PRO A 62 -4.83 17.56 -6.01
CA PRO A 62 -5.78 18.67 -5.94
C PRO A 62 -6.69 18.62 -4.71
N ILE A 63 -7.00 17.42 -4.21
CA ILE A 63 -7.83 17.21 -3.02
C ILE A 63 -7.05 17.62 -1.76
N ILE A 64 -5.76 17.27 -1.69
CA ILE A 64 -4.87 17.67 -0.59
C ILE A 64 -4.72 19.19 -0.58
N GLU A 65 -4.43 19.81 -1.73
CA GLU A 65 -4.30 21.26 -1.84
C GLU A 65 -5.60 21.98 -1.45
N ALA A 66 -6.76 21.42 -1.83
CA ALA A 66 -8.05 21.94 -1.40
C ALA A 66 -8.24 21.88 0.12
N LEU A 67 -7.85 20.77 0.77
CA LEU A 67 -7.89 20.62 2.23
C LEU A 67 -6.98 21.63 2.94
N LEU A 68 -5.78 21.87 2.39
CA LEU A 68 -4.83 22.80 3.00
C LEU A 68 -5.36 24.23 3.11
N ARG A 69 -6.30 24.62 2.24
CA ARG A 69 -6.96 25.94 2.28
C ARG A 69 -7.91 26.12 3.46
N PHE A 70 -8.40 25.04 4.06
CA PHE A 70 -9.26 25.10 5.25
C PHE A 70 -8.47 25.13 6.56
N LEU A 71 -7.16 24.95 6.48
CA LEU A 71 -6.27 24.97 7.65
C LEU A 71 -5.70 26.38 7.88
N PRO A 72 -5.27 26.67 9.12
CA PRO A 72 -4.50 27.87 9.42
C PRO A 72 -3.31 28.07 8.49
N THR A 73 -2.97 29.33 8.22
CA THR A 73 -1.73 29.69 7.51
C THR A 73 -0.52 29.13 8.25
N GLU A 74 -0.43 29.42 9.55
CA GLU A 74 0.60 28.89 10.44
C GLU A 74 0.21 27.50 10.98
N LYS A 75 0.91 26.50 10.48
CA LYS A 75 0.73 25.08 10.83
C LYS A 75 2.04 24.33 10.67
N GLN A 76 2.24 23.32 11.49
CA GLN A 76 3.24 22.29 11.30
C GLN A 76 2.73 21.26 10.29
N MET A 77 3.57 20.88 9.34
CA MET A 77 3.26 19.87 8.35
C MET A 77 4.38 18.83 8.34
N ASN A 78 4.02 17.56 8.57
CA ASN A 78 4.96 16.44 8.54
C ASN A 78 4.63 15.56 7.34
N LEU A 79 5.63 15.24 6.51
CA LEU A 79 5.46 14.45 5.31
C LEU A 79 6.32 13.18 5.38
N TYR A 80 5.68 12.02 5.26
CA TYR A 80 6.32 10.72 5.31
C TYR A 80 6.11 9.99 3.98
N SER A 81 7.21 9.52 3.37
CA SER A 81 7.12 8.79 2.11
C SER A 81 8.25 7.78 1.97
N ALA A 82 7.94 6.58 1.46
CA ALA A 82 9.00 5.61 1.14
C ALA A 82 9.61 5.83 -0.25
N THR A 83 8.98 6.66 -1.10
CA THR A 83 9.56 7.08 -2.38
C THR A 83 9.45 8.58 -2.57
N PHE A 84 10.38 9.18 -3.31
CA PHE A 84 10.42 10.62 -3.52
C PHE A 84 10.38 10.99 -5.01
N PRO A 85 9.24 10.75 -5.70
CA PRO A 85 9.08 11.18 -7.07
C PRO A 85 8.99 12.71 -7.18
N MET A 86 9.14 13.24 -8.39
CA MET A 86 9.07 14.68 -8.67
C MET A 86 7.80 15.37 -8.14
N SER A 87 6.66 14.67 -8.06
CA SER A 87 5.43 15.24 -7.50
C SER A 87 5.56 15.54 -6.01
N VAL A 88 6.16 14.62 -5.23
CA VAL A 88 6.43 14.83 -3.81
C VAL A 88 7.46 15.93 -3.61
N GLN A 89 8.51 15.95 -4.45
CA GLN A 89 9.53 17.01 -4.39
C GLN A 89 8.93 18.40 -4.64
N LYS A 90 8.15 18.57 -5.72
CA LYS A 90 7.48 19.85 -6.03
C LYS A 90 6.52 20.29 -4.93
N PHE A 91 5.78 19.35 -4.36
CA PHE A 91 4.88 19.63 -3.24
C PHE A 91 5.67 20.09 -2.00
N LYS A 92 6.77 19.42 -1.66
CA LYS A 92 7.66 19.84 -0.58
C LYS A 92 8.18 21.26 -0.82
N GLU A 93 8.71 21.55 -2.01
CA GLU A 93 9.23 22.88 -2.34
C GLU A 93 8.16 23.98 -2.20
N SER A 94 6.90 23.66 -2.46
CA SER A 94 5.79 24.62 -2.41
C SER A 94 5.21 24.81 -1.00
N TYR A 95 5.11 23.74 -0.21
CA TYR A 95 4.38 23.73 1.07
C TYR A 95 5.28 23.55 2.31
N LEU A 96 6.54 23.15 2.11
CA LEU A 96 7.50 22.78 3.15
C LEU A 96 8.91 23.36 2.87
N PRO A 97 9.06 24.68 2.62
CA PRO A 97 10.33 25.26 2.15
C PRO A 97 11.49 25.15 3.16
N ASN A 98 11.20 25.09 4.46
CA ASN A 98 12.20 25.04 5.54
C ASN A 98 12.16 23.72 6.33
N ALA A 99 11.66 22.65 5.73
CA ALA A 99 11.48 21.39 6.44
C ALA A 99 12.81 20.68 6.71
N HIS A 100 12.87 19.98 7.84
CA HIS A 100 14.02 19.18 8.24
C HIS A 100 13.96 17.79 7.58
N GLU A 101 14.93 17.51 6.72
CA GLU A 101 14.98 16.26 5.98
C GLU A 101 15.71 15.16 6.77
N ILE A 102 15.04 14.03 6.92
CA ILE A 102 15.59 12.81 7.49
C ILE A 102 15.49 11.71 6.42
N ASN A 103 16.63 11.33 5.86
CA ASN A 103 16.72 10.14 5.01
C ASN A 103 17.34 9.00 5.82
N LEU A 104 16.56 7.92 6.02
CA LEU A 104 16.97 6.74 6.80
C LEU A 104 17.40 5.56 5.92
N MET A 105 17.51 5.73 4.60
CA MET A 105 17.91 4.64 3.70
C MET A 105 19.23 4.97 2.98
N ASP A 106 20.33 4.44 3.51
CA ASP A 106 21.65 4.44 2.85
C ASP A 106 21.81 3.30 1.83
N GLU A 107 21.02 2.21 1.95
CA GLU A 107 21.02 1.07 1.04
C GLU A 107 19.62 0.77 0.50
N LEU A 108 19.52 0.69 -0.83
CA LEU A 108 18.31 0.51 -1.66
C LEU A 108 17.62 -0.86 -1.49
N THR A 109 18.03 -1.68 -0.53
CA THR A 109 17.53 -3.05 -0.35
C THR A 109 16.74 -3.18 0.94
N LEU A 110 15.55 -3.80 0.85
CA LEU A 110 14.84 -4.25 2.05
C LEU A 110 15.68 -5.33 2.72
N LYS A 111 16.49 -4.93 3.71
CA LYS A 111 17.34 -5.83 4.49
C LYS A 111 16.49 -6.96 5.04
N GLY A 112 16.94 -8.20 4.82
CA GLY A 112 16.22 -9.40 5.23
C GLY A 112 15.24 -9.97 4.21
N ILE A 113 15.12 -9.41 3.00
CA ILE A 113 14.30 -9.97 1.92
C ILE A 113 15.18 -10.40 0.75
N THR A 114 15.24 -11.71 0.51
CA THR A 114 15.88 -12.29 -0.67
C THR A 114 14.93 -12.16 -1.86
N GLN A 115 15.41 -11.57 -2.95
CA GLN A 115 14.59 -11.24 -4.12
C GLN A 115 15.05 -12.07 -5.33
N TYR A 116 14.12 -12.78 -5.96
CA TYR A 116 14.33 -13.50 -7.21
C TYR A 116 13.37 -13.01 -8.29
N TYR A 117 13.73 -13.24 -9.55
CA TYR A 117 12.83 -13.11 -10.67
C TYR A 117 12.88 -14.39 -11.53
N ALA A 118 11.76 -14.70 -12.17
CA ALA A 118 11.64 -15.76 -13.15
C ALA A 118 11.09 -15.16 -14.45
N TYR A 119 11.83 -15.33 -15.54
CA TYR A 119 11.31 -15.02 -16.87
C TYR A 119 10.28 -16.06 -17.27
N VAL A 120 9.04 -15.62 -17.46
CA VAL A 120 7.91 -16.49 -17.80
C VAL A 120 6.98 -15.79 -18.78
N GLU A 121 6.46 -16.55 -19.74
CA GLU A 121 5.34 -16.07 -20.56
C GLU A 121 4.04 -16.09 -19.74
N GLU A 122 3.06 -15.25 -20.10
CA GLU A 122 1.76 -15.19 -19.39
C GLU A 122 1.10 -16.57 -19.25
N ARG A 123 1.10 -17.37 -20.33
CA ARG A 123 0.52 -18.72 -20.32
C ARG A 123 1.23 -19.69 -19.38
N GLN A 124 2.49 -19.42 -19.03
CA GLN A 124 3.31 -20.26 -18.15
C GLN A 124 3.23 -19.85 -16.68
N LYS A 125 2.70 -18.66 -16.36
CA LYS A 125 2.69 -18.14 -14.99
C LYS A 125 1.98 -19.06 -13.98
N ILE A 126 0.85 -19.66 -14.35
CA ILE A 126 0.13 -20.60 -13.49
C ILE A 126 0.95 -21.87 -13.22
N HIS A 127 1.62 -22.39 -14.26
CA HIS A 127 2.49 -23.56 -14.12
C HIS A 127 3.71 -23.26 -13.23
N CYS A 128 4.34 -22.09 -13.44
CA CYS A 128 5.42 -21.61 -12.60
C CYS A 128 4.97 -21.47 -11.14
N LEU A 129 3.80 -20.88 -10.89
CA LEU A 129 3.25 -20.72 -9.55
C LEU A 129 3.03 -22.07 -8.85
N SER A 130 2.46 -23.05 -9.54
CA SER A 130 2.28 -24.41 -9.01
C SER A 130 3.62 -25.08 -8.64
N THR A 131 4.64 -24.86 -9.47
CA THR A 131 6.00 -25.35 -9.21
C THR A 131 6.60 -24.67 -7.97
N LEU A 132 6.40 -23.37 -7.80
CA LEU A 132 6.85 -22.62 -6.61
C LEU A 132 6.17 -23.14 -5.34
N PHE A 133 4.86 -23.39 -5.38
CA PHE A 133 4.13 -23.94 -4.23
C PHE A 133 4.62 -25.34 -3.82
N SER A 134 5.06 -26.16 -4.78
CA SER A 134 5.59 -27.49 -4.50
C SER A 134 7.06 -27.47 -4.00
N ARG A 135 7.86 -26.50 -4.46
CA ARG A 135 9.30 -26.43 -4.19
C ARG A 135 9.66 -25.63 -2.95
N LEU A 136 8.84 -24.66 -2.57
CA LEU A 136 9.13 -23.72 -1.49
C LEU A 136 8.44 -24.14 -0.18
N GLN A 137 9.15 -23.98 0.93
CA GLN A 137 8.55 -24.08 2.27
C GLN A 137 7.82 -22.77 2.61
N ILE A 138 6.54 -22.72 2.25
CA ILE A 138 5.69 -21.55 2.45
C ILE A 138 4.93 -21.68 3.78
N ASN A 139 5.14 -20.75 4.72
CA ASN A 139 4.29 -20.63 5.91
C ASN A 139 2.98 -19.93 5.50
N GLN A 140 3.08 -18.66 5.14
CA GLN A 140 2.05 -17.92 4.43
C GLN A 140 2.64 -17.18 3.24
N ALA A 141 1.88 -17.12 2.15
CA ALA A 141 2.23 -16.36 0.96
C ALA A 141 1.18 -15.30 0.62
N ILE A 142 1.66 -14.15 0.16
CA ILE A 142 0.82 -13.14 -0.50
C ILE A 142 1.19 -13.12 -1.98
N ILE A 143 0.18 -13.23 -2.84
CA ILE A 143 0.33 -13.18 -4.29
C ILE A 143 -0.33 -11.93 -4.81
N PHE A 144 0.43 -11.08 -5.49
CA PHE A 144 -0.07 -9.82 -6.03
C PHE A 144 -0.40 -9.90 -7.51
N CYS A 145 -1.58 -9.38 -7.85
CA CYS A 145 -2.05 -9.18 -9.22
C CYS A 145 -2.36 -7.70 -9.48
N ASN A 146 -2.26 -7.28 -10.73
CA ASN A 146 -2.43 -5.87 -11.11
C ASN A 146 -3.91 -5.47 -11.33
N SER A 147 -4.85 -6.43 -11.36
CA SER A 147 -6.27 -6.13 -11.57
C SER A 147 -7.19 -7.01 -10.72
N VAL A 148 -8.37 -6.49 -10.41
CA VAL A 148 -9.40 -7.18 -9.61
C VAL A 148 -9.83 -8.49 -10.26
N SER A 149 -10.08 -8.47 -11.57
CA SER A 149 -10.50 -9.67 -12.30
C SER A 149 -9.44 -10.76 -12.26
N ARG A 150 -8.15 -10.40 -12.31
CA ARG A 150 -7.04 -11.36 -12.20
C ARG A 150 -6.93 -11.96 -10.81
N VAL A 151 -7.18 -11.17 -9.76
CA VAL A 151 -7.23 -11.67 -8.37
C VAL A 151 -8.25 -12.81 -8.24
N GLU A 152 -9.49 -12.58 -8.70
CA GLU A 152 -10.56 -13.57 -8.62
C GLU A 152 -10.26 -14.82 -9.47
N LEU A 153 -9.80 -14.63 -10.72
CA LEU A 153 -9.44 -15.74 -11.61
C LEU A 153 -8.29 -16.58 -11.06
N LEU A 154 -7.25 -15.93 -10.53
CA LEU A 154 -6.09 -16.62 -9.97
C LEU A 154 -6.47 -17.40 -8.70
N ALA A 155 -7.27 -16.80 -7.81
CA ALA A 155 -7.74 -17.49 -6.61
C ALA A 155 -8.57 -18.74 -6.95
N LYS A 156 -9.45 -18.65 -7.95
CA LYS A 156 -10.17 -19.81 -8.46
C LYS A 156 -9.22 -20.89 -8.97
N LYS A 157 -8.21 -20.52 -9.77
CA LYS A 157 -7.21 -21.45 -10.31
C LYS A 157 -6.36 -22.11 -9.22
N ILE A 158 -5.95 -21.37 -8.21
CA ILE A 158 -5.20 -21.90 -7.06
C ILE A 158 -6.05 -22.93 -6.29
N THR A 159 -7.35 -22.65 -6.13
CA THR A 159 -8.29 -23.57 -5.49
C THR A 159 -8.51 -24.84 -6.32
N GLU A 160 -8.63 -24.72 -7.65
CA GLU A 160 -8.70 -25.86 -8.58
C GLU A 160 -7.43 -26.73 -8.56
N LEU A 161 -6.26 -26.14 -8.25
CA LEU A 161 -5.00 -26.86 -8.06
C LEU A 161 -4.91 -27.58 -6.70
N GLY A 162 -5.93 -27.47 -5.84
CA GLY A 162 -5.99 -28.14 -4.54
C GLY A 162 -5.38 -27.33 -3.38
N PHE A 163 -5.04 -26.06 -3.60
CA PHE A 163 -4.49 -25.19 -2.55
C PHE A 163 -5.59 -24.30 -1.95
N SER A 164 -5.64 -24.19 -0.62
CA SER A 164 -6.48 -23.20 0.03
C SER A 164 -5.94 -21.79 -0.22
N CYS A 165 -6.77 -20.88 -0.73
CA CYS A 165 -6.43 -19.46 -0.80
C CYS A 165 -7.62 -18.56 -0.47
N PHE A 166 -7.34 -17.46 0.22
CA PHE A 166 -8.23 -16.32 0.24
C PHE A 166 -7.88 -15.33 -0.87
N TYR A 167 -8.81 -14.42 -1.16
CA TYR A 167 -8.55 -13.31 -2.05
C TYR A 167 -9.12 -12.00 -1.50
N ILE A 168 -8.50 -10.88 -1.86
CA ILE A 168 -8.93 -9.56 -1.45
C ILE A 168 -8.66 -8.51 -2.53
N HIS A 169 -9.64 -7.65 -2.79
CA HIS A 169 -9.51 -6.59 -3.78
C HIS A 169 -10.43 -5.39 -3.50
N ALA A 170 -10.25 -4.32 -4.28
CA ALA A 170 -10.90 -3.02 -4.03
C ALA A 170 -12.43 -3.03 -4.14
N ARG A 171 -12.99 -3.89 -5.01
CA ARG A 171 -14.45 -4.01 -5.22
C ARG A 171 -15.21 -4.76 -4.13
N MET A 172 -14.53 -5.37 -3.16
CA MET A 172 -15.19 -6.06 -2.05
C MET A 172 -15.72 -5.07 -1.01
N LEU A 173 -16.85 -5.42 -0.37
CA LEU A 173 -17.36 -4.66 0.77
C LEU A 173 -16.33 -4.64 1.90
N GLN A 174 -16.20 -3.49 2.59
CA GLN A 174 -15.23 -3.32 3.68
C GLN A 174 -15.32 -4.42 4.75
N ALA A 175 -16.53 -4.83 5.13
CA ALA A 175 -16.74 -5.88 6.14
C ALA A 175 -16.11 -7.22 5.70
N HIS A 176 -16.27 -7.62 4.44
CA HIS A 176 -15.67 -8.84 3.90
C HIS A 176 -14.14 -8.72 3.81
N ARG A 177 -13.62 -7.55 3.42
CA ARG A 177 -12.18 -7.28 3.41
C ARG A 177 -11.56 -7.43 4.80
N ASN A 178 -12.21 -6.85 5.80
CA ASN A 178 -11.76 -6.95 7.20
C ASN A 178 -11.77 -8.40 7.68
N ARG A 179 -12.81 -9.17 7.34
CA ARG A 179 -12.89 -10.59 7.69
C ARG A 179 -11.76 -11.40 7.08
N VAL A 180 -11.57 -11.33 5.75
CA VAL A 180 -10.48 -12.02 5.05
C VAL A 180 -9.12 -11.63 5.62
N PHE A 181 -8.93 -10.34 5.90
CA PHE A 181 -7.71 -9.83 6.52
C PHE A 181 -7.46 -10.44 7.90
N HIS A 182 -8.47 -10.46 8.77
CA HIS A 182 -8.36 -11.05 10.11
C HIS A 182 -8.10 -12.56 10.06
N ASP A 183 -8.85 -13.29 9.22
CA ASP A 183 -8.71 -14.73 9.07
C ASP A 183 -7.32 -15.10 8.54
N PHE A 184 -6.83 -14.38 7.51
CA PHE A 184 -5.48 -14.58 6.99
C PHE A 184 -4.41 -14.22 8.02
N ARG A 185 -4.54 -13.10 8.73
CA ARG A 185 -3.58 -12.68 9.78
C ARG A 185 -3.48 -13.71 10.92
N ASN A 186 -4.58 -14.39 11.22
CA ASN A 186 -4.64 -15.44 12.24
C ASN A 186 -4.19 -16.82 11.74
N GLY A 187 -3.72 -16.93 10.49
CA GLY A 187 -3.21 -18.19 9.94
C GLY A 187 -4.28 -19.14 9.40
N ALA A 188 -5.53 -18.71 9.23
CA ALA A 188 -6.61 -19.57 8.75
C ALA A 188 -6.42 -20.04 7.29
N CYS A 189 -5.53 -19.39 6.55
CA CYS A 189 -5.18 -19.79 5.19
C CYS A 189 -3.70 -19.54 4.89
N ARG A 190 -3.08 -20.42 4.10
CA ARG A 190 -1.67 -20.30 3.71
C ARG A 190 -1.43 -19.32 2.57
N CYS A 191 -2.44 -19.00 1.76
CA CYS A 191 -2.27 -18.17 0.58
C CYS A 191 -3.31 -17.05 0.55
N LEU A 192 -2.88 -15.85 0.20
CA LEU A 192 -3.75 -14.70 -0.04
C LEU A 192 -3.43 -14.09 -1.40
N VAL A 193 -4.41 -14.04 -2.30
CA VAL A 193 -4.30 -13.32 -3.58
C VAL A 193 -4.84 -11.90 -3.39
N SER A 194 -4.06 -10.89 -3.75
CA SER A 194 -4.42 -9.49 -3.50
C SER A 194 -4.14 -8.59 -4.68
N SER A 195 -4.98 -7.57 -4.86
CA SER A 195 -4.60 -6.36 -5.59
C SER A 195 -3.75 -5.45 -4.70
N ASP A 196 -3.35 -4.27 -5.20
CA ASP A 196 -2.65 -3.23 -4.43
C ASP A 196 -3.56 -2.51 -3.42
N LEU A 197 -4.19 -3.27 -2.53
CA LEU A 197 -5.21 -2.76 -1.63
C LEU A 197 -4.67 -2.40 -0.24
N PHE A 198 -3.65 -3.12 0.22
CA PHE A 198 -3.20 -2.97 1.60
C PHE A 198 -2.44 -1.66 1.80
N THR A 199 -2.89 -0.86 2.75
CA THR A 199 -2.14 0.28 3.29
C THR A 199 -0.84 -0.20 3.95
N ARG A 200 0.24 0.60 3.94
CA ARG A 200 1.44 0.35 4.76
C ARG A 200 1.05 0.28 6.25
N GLY A 201 1.93 -0.31 7.06
CA GLY A 201 1.72 -0.52 8.50
C GLY A 201 1.07 -1.85 8.89
N ILE A 202 0.39 -2.53 7.96
CA ILE A 202 -0.11 -3.88 8.17
C ILE A 202 1.03 -4.89 8.07
N ASP A 203 1.29 -5.58 9.18
CA ASP A 203 2.30 -6.63 9.32
C ASP A 203 1.67 -8.03 9.41
N PHE A 204 2.20 -8.96 8.61
CA PHE A 204 1.82 -10.35 8.61
C PHE A 204 2.99 -11.20 9.10
N ARG A 205 2.99 -11.54 10.39
CA ARG A 205 4.10 -12.22 11.07
C ARG A 205 4.52 -13.54 10.41
N PHE A 206 3.58 -14.27 9.82
CA PHE A 206 3.87 -15.57 9.21
C PHE A 206 4.10 -15.52 7.70
N VAL A 207 4.06 -14.33 7.08
CA VAL A 207 4.32 -14.18 5.64
C VAL A 207 5.81 -14.20 5.40
N ASN A 208 6.31 -15.35 4.94
CA ASN A 208 7.69 -15.54 4.55
C ASN A 208 7.89 -15.46 3.04
N VAL A 209 6.82 -15.55 2.24
CA VAL A 209 6.90 -15.50 0.77
C VAL A 209 5.95 -14.46 0.19
N VAL A 210 6.46 -13.58 -0.66
CA VAL A 210 5.68 -12.66 -1.50
C VAL A 210 5.92 -13.02 -2.96
N ILE A 211 4.85 -13.19 -3.72
CA ILE A 211 4.94 -13.50 -5.16
C ILE A 211 4.26 -12.38 -5.94
N ASN A 212 5.01 -11.66 -6.76
CA ASN A 212 4.45 -10.78 -7.77
C ASN A 212 4.08 -11.63 -8.99
N PHE A 213 2.84 -12.12 -9.04
CA PHE A 213 2.32 -12.86 -10.19
C PHE A 213 2.21 -11.94 -11.41
N ASP A 214 1.76 -10.71 -11.18
CA ASP A 214 1.93 -9.62 -12.13
C ASP A 214 3.00 -8.66 -11.59
N PHE A 215 4.02 -8.40 -12.40
CA PHE A 215 5.05 -7.43 -12.04
C PHE A 215 4.41 -6.04 -11.85
N PRO A 216 4.74 -5.31 -10.77
CA PRO A 216 4.11 -4.02 -10.49
C PRO A 216 4.46 -2.97 -11.54
N LYS A 217 3.62 -1.94 -11.68
CA LYS A 217 3.81 -0.85 -12.66
C LYS A 217 4.67 0.31 -12.15
N THR A 218 5.01 0.34 -10.87
CA THR A 218 5.85 1.39 -10.27
C THR A 218 6.77 0.80 -9.21
N SER A 219 7.95 1.42 -9.00
CA SER A 219 8.91 1.04 -7.96
C SER A 219 8.33 1.21 -6.56
N ALA A 220 7.52 2.25 -6.33
CA ALA A 220 6.82 2.44 -5.06
C ALA A 220 5.94 1.22 -4.74
N THR A 221 5.08 0.80 -5.69
CA THR A 221 4.24 -0.39 -5.52
C THR A 221 5.07 -1.65 -5.36
N TYR A 222 6.20 -1.78 -6.05
CA TYR A 222 7.14 -2.90 -5.85
C TYR A 222 7.58 -3.00 -4.39
N LEU A 223 8.18 -1.93 -3.85
CA LEU A 223 8.63 -1.85 -2.46
C LEU A 223 7.49 -2.13 -1.47
N HIS A 224 6.32 -1.56 -1.74
CA HIS A 224 5.11 -1.75 -0.94
C HIS A 224 4.70 -3.21 -0.81
N ARG A 225 4.79 -3.96 -1.91
CA ARG A 225 4.42 -5.38 -1.98
C ARG A 225 5.46 -6.25 -1.29
N ILE A 226 6.74 -6.10 -1.65
CA ILE A 226 7.78 -6.99 -1.13
C ILE A 226 8.05 -6.73 0.36
N GLY A 227 7.91 -5.49 0.84
CA GLY A 227 8.01 -5.11 2.26
C GLY A 227 6.91 -5.65 3.17
N ARG A 228 6.05 -6.57 2.68
CA ARG A 228 5.10 -7.36 3.47
C ARG A 228 5.71 -8.63 4.07
N SER A 229 6.93 -8.97 3.67
CA SER A 229 7.76 -10.02 4.29
C SER A 229 9.00 -9.39 4.94
N GLY A 230 9.82 -10.21 5.61
CA GLY A 230 11.15 -9.78 6.05
C GLY A 230 11.19 -8.87 7.28
N ARG A 231 10.15 -8.90 8.13
CA ARG A 231 10.05 -8.05 9.32
C ARG A 231 10.45 -8.82 10.59
N PHE A 232 10.90 -8.08 11.61
CA PHE A 232 11.25 -8.62 12.94
C PHE A 232 12.35 -9.70 12.94
N GLY A 233 13.35 -9.57 12.06
CA GLY A 233 14.48 -10.52 12.00
C GLY A 233 14.19 -11.82 11.25
N HIS A 234 12.98 -12.01 10.72
CA HIS A 234 12.68 -13.11 9.82
C HIS A 234 13.16 -12.82 8.40
N LEU A 235 13.75 -13.82 7.75
CA LEU A 235 14.11 -13.74 6.33
C LEU A 235 12.85 -13.91 5.48
N GLY A 236 12.59 -12.95 4.60
CA GLY A 236 11.53 -12.97 3.60
C GLY A 236 12.05 -13.37 2.23
N LEU A 237 11.17 -13.94 1.41
CA LEU A 237 11.43 -14.27 0.01
C LEU A 237 10.45 -13.51 -0.87
N ALA A 238 10.96 -12.76 -1.85
CA ALA A 238 10.14 -12.10 -2.86
C ALA A 238 10.45 -12.68 -4.24
N ILE A 239 9.44 -13.20 -4.93
CA ILE A 239 9.58 -13.80 -6.26
C ILE A 239 8.76 -13.01 -7.27
N ASN A 240 9.41 -12.63 -8.37
CA ASN A 240 8.81 -11.82 -9.41
C ASN A 240 8.62 -12.64 -10.70
N LEU A 241 7.39 -12.79 -11.16
CA LEU A 241 7.10 -13.37 -12.47
C LEU A 241 7.15 -12.26 -13.54
N VAL A 242 8.20 -12.28 -14.33
CA VAL A 242 8.58 -11.19 -15.25
C VAL A 242 8.36 -11.66 -16.68
N THR A 243 7.55 -10.91 -17.43
CA THR A 243 7.38 -11.12 -18.87
C THR A 243 8.41 -10.28 -19.64
N LEU A 244 8.49 -10.47 -20.96
CA LEU A 244 9.39 -9.65 -21.80
C LEU A 244 9.12 -8.15 -21.66
N ALA A 245 7.84 -7.75 -21.53
CA ALA A 245 7.43 -6.35 -21.35
C ALA A 245 7.88 -5.76 -20.00
N ASP A 246 8.12 -6.59 -18.99
CA ASP A 246 8.47 -6.15 -17.64
C ASP A 246 9.99 -5.94 -17.48
N LYS A 247 10.81 -6.37 -18.45
CA LYS A 247 12.28 -6.39 -18.36
C LYS A 247 12.87 -5.03 -18.02
N GLU A 248 12.46 -3.97 -18.71
CA GLU A 248 12.96 -2.61 -18.43
C GLU A 248 12.52 -2.09 -17.06
N ALA A 249 11.29 -2.41 -16.65
CA ALA A 249 10.77 -2.04 -15.34
C ALA A 249 11.54 -2.75 -14.21
N LEU A 250 11.84 -4.04 -14.38
CA LEU A 250 12.65 -4.83 -13.43
C LEU A 250 14.01 -4.16 -13.18
N PHE A 251 14.76 -3.85 -14.25
CA PHE A 251 16.07 -3.21 -14.10
C PHE A 251 15.99 -1.84 -13.41
N ARG A 252 14.94 -1.06 -13.69
CA ARG A 252 14.72 0.23 -13.03
C ARG A 252 14.37 0.06 -11.56
N TYR A 253 13.51 -0.88 -11.19
CA TYR A 253 13.03 -1.00 -9.80
C TYR A 253 14.06 -1.62 -8.88
N VAL A 254 14.84 -2.58 -9.39
CA VAL A 254 15.99 -3.13 -8.66
C VAL A 254 17.07 -2.05 -8.43
N ARG A 255 17.10 -0.99 -9.25
CA ARG A 255 18.03 0.14 -9.11
C ARG A 255 17.49 1.36 -8.37
N ALA A 256 16.17 1.56 -8.28
CA ALA A 256 15.57 2.82 -7.82
C ALA A 256 14.69 2.61 -6.59
N SER A 257 15.12 3.09 -5.41
CA SER A 257 14.34 3.10 -4.15
C SER A 257 14.97 4.03 -3.09
N LEU A 258 14.68 5.33 -3.11
CA LEU A 258 15.09 6.27 -2.06
C LEU A 258 13.90 6.62 -1.15
N CYS A 259 14.09 6.52 0.16
CA CYS A 259 13.13 6.93 1.19
C CYS A 259 13.46 8.34 1.66
N TYR A 260 12.46 9.16 1.97
CA TYR A 260 12.66 10.48 2.57
C TYR A 260 11.56 10.73 3.59
N ILE A 261 11.97 11.11 4.79
CA ILE A 261 11.11 11.71 5.81
C ILE A 261 11.39 13.21 5.78
N VAL A 262 10.34 14.02 5.76
CA VAL A 262 10.44 15.48 5.80
C VAL A 262 9.62 15.94 7.01
N LEU A 263 10.31 16.41 8.04
CA LEU A 263 9.75 16.91 9.30
C LEU A 263 9.55 18.43 9.29
#